data_AF-A0A7L4RRF7-F1
#
_entry.id   AF-A0A7L4RRF7-F1
#
_cell.length_a   1.000
_cell.length_b   1.000
_cell.length_c   1.000
_cell.angle_alpha   90.00
_cell.angle_beta   90.00
_cell.angle_gamma   90.00
#
_symmetry.space_group_name_H-M   'P 1'
#
loop_
_entity.id
_entity.type
_entity.pdbx_description
1 polymer ?
#
loop_
_entity_poly.entity_id
_entity_poly.type
_entity_poly.pdbx_seq_one_letter_code
_entity_poly.pdbx_strand_id
1 'polypeptide(L)'
;MNKTVYAGTAFLLTILALALLSSFASASISSSEAQAKVAPVLGSEANEVLSLLKPVEAGSARYWVFFYSIYSSKRVLAAVDDDTGELVTDEDRLKTIGKAVYEYGVVQEYVKKNGWGFDAVEPIMTSIINALTENQRKLTDLTGSVEQRYPTLSFRVVEVNLNSLNEQATNLETMFQDGTSLETIFDNEYVDSELYQLIMQYNTSLSMLNDFSNSYDEYRTSISEVQSQAYKANITDPDYTSINTNLENLRKIGFDQLYENLKKEKPLAEFNRLLSAERENTWITDGIASFTFKKNYYDANEAYNAQKTPVEQTIAAESTLAQCGITISQLKKDWNEIKYFMSKGSSASYAKVNEKMPSITAQVQDAQDKYEACLNPPRSRGTTKVVGVDAGTAVAALFIIAIAATGYWYWKKKREEEAY
;
A
#
# COMPACT_ATOMS: atom_id res chain seq x y z
N MET A 1 21.62 -40.36 -45.56
CA MET A 1 21.28 -38.93 -45.39
C MET A 1 20.18 -38.81 -44.35
N ASN A 2 20.57 -38.40 -43.12
CA ASN A 2 19.71 -38.35 -41.93
C ASN A 2 18.82 -37.10 -41.94
N LYS A 3 17.55 -37.25 -42.30
CA LYS A 3 16.54 -36.18 -42.16
C LYS A 3 15.68 -36.30 -40.88
N THR A 4 15.70 -37.46 -40.20
CA THR A 4 14.86 -37.74 -39.03
C THR A 4 15.46 -37.30 -37.69
N VAL A 5 16.78 -37.12 -37.59
CA VAL A 5 17.44 -36.70 -36.34
C VAL A 5 17.32 -35.19 -36.09
N TYR A 6 17.25 -34.38 -37.15
CA TYR A 6 17.15 -32.91 -37.04
C TYR A 6 15.76 -32.41 -36.62
N ALA A 7 14.69 -33.18 -36.88
CA ALA A 7 13.33 -32.79 -36.48
C ALA A 7 13.10 -32.95 -34.97
N GLY A 8 13.68 -33.98 -34.34
CA GLY A 8 13.54 -34.23 -32.91
C GLY A 8 14.31 -33.23 -32.04
N THR A 9 15.51 -32.82 -32.47
CA THR A 9 16.31 -31.80 -31.76
C THR A 9 15.73 -30.40 -31.94
N ALA A 10 15.20 -30.07 -33.13
CA ALA A 10 14.52 -28.80 -33.36
C ALA A 10 13.21 -28.68 -32.55
N PHE A 11 12.43 -29.75 -32.43
CA PHE A 11 11.19 -29.76 -31.63
C PHE A 11 11.49 -29.62 -30.13
N LEU A 12 12.52 -30.30 -29.61
CA LEU A 12 12.99 -30.12 -28.22
C LEU A 12 13.55 -28.72 -27.95
N LEU A 13 14.32 -28.14 -28.88
CA LEU A 13 14.80 -26.76 -28.79
C LEU A 13 13.66 -25.74 -28.84
N THR A 14 12.60 -26.03 -29.62
CA THR A 14 11.42 -25.15 -29.72
C THR A 14 10.56 -25.24 -28.45
N ILE A 15 10.41 -26.43 -27.85
CA ILE A 15 9.73 -26.59 -26.56
C ILE A 15 10.55 -25.95 -25.43
N LEU A 16 11.89 -26.10 -25.45
CA LEU A 16 12.76 -25.47 -24.47
C LEU A 16 12.77 -23.94 -24.61
N ALA A 17 12.73 -23.43 -25.85
CA ALA A 17 12.59 -22.01 -26.13
C ALA A 17 11.20 -21.49 -25.75
N LEU A 18 10.11 -22.23 -25.99
CA LEU A 18 8.77 -21.87 -25.50
C LEU A 18 8.64 -21.97 -23.98
N ALA A 19 9.32 -22.91 -23.32
CA ALA A 19 9.37 -23.03 -21.86
C ALA A 19 10.16 -21.87 -21.24
N LEU A 20 11.30 -21.51 -21.85
CA LEU A 20 12.08 -20.33 -21.46
C LEU A 20 11.33 -19.02 -21.75
N LEU A 21 10.59 -18.94 -22.86
CA LEU A 21 9.68 -17.82 -23.21
C LEU A 21 8.44 -17.76 -22.32
N SER A 22 7.95 -18.88 -21.81
CA SER A 22 6.84 -18.91 -20.84
C SER A 22 7.25 -18.39 -19.46
N SER A 23 8.52 -18.51 -19.09
CA SER A 23 9.10 -17.83 -17.92
C SER A 23 9.38 -16.33 -18.15
N PHE A 24 9.16 -15.80 -19.37
CA PHE A 24 9.17 -14.35 -19.67
C PHE A 24 7.77 -13.74 -19.75
N ALA A 25 6.71 -14.56 -19.70
CA ALA A 25 5.39 -14.10 -19.32
C ALA A 25 5.29 -14.29 -17.80
N SER A 26 5.88 -13.37 -17.03
CA SER A 26 5.67 -13.33 -15.58
C SER A 26 4.16 -13.20 -15.35
N ALA A 27 3.51 -14.31 -15.04
CA ALA A 27 2.15 -14.28 -14.56
C ALA A 27 2.23 -13.62 -13.17
N SER A 28 1.67 -12.42 -13.04
CA SER A 28 1.48 -11.75 -11.75
C SER A 28 1.02 -12.76 -10.71
N ILE A 29 1.67 -12.79 -9.55
CA ILE A 29 1.30 -13.74 -8.52
C ILE A 29 -0.12 -13.44 -8.01
N SER A 30 -0.81 -14.48 -7.56
CA SER A 30 -2.09 -14.33 -6.88
C SER A 30 -1.93 -13.77 -5.46
N SER A 31 -3.00 -13.16 -4.92
CA SER A 31 -2.99 -12.69 -3.52
C SER A 31 -2.71 -13.82 -2.52
N SER A 32 -3.15 -15.05 -2.83
CA SER A 32 -2.88 -16.24 -2.02
C SER A 32 -1.41 -16.65 -2.04
N GLU A 33 -0.73 -16.52 -3.18
CA GLU A 33 0.71 -16.79 -3.28
C GLU A 33 1.49 -15.73 -2.52
N ALA A 34 1.13 -14.46 -2.65
CA ALA A 34 1.70 -13.38 -1.87
C ALA A 34 1.50 -13.59 -0.36
N GLN A 35 0.29 -13.99 0.06
CA GLN A 35 0.00 -14.29 1.47
C GLN A 35 0.84 -15.47 1.97
N ALA A 36 1.02 -16.52 1.15
CA ALA A 36 1.87 -17.65 1.51
C ALA A 36 3.34 -17.28 1.71
N LYS A 37 3.84 -16.22 1.05
CA LYS A 37 5.20 -15.70 1.26
C LYS A 37 5.34 -14.93 2.57
N VAL A 38 4.28 -14.21 2.96
CA VAL A 38 4.30 -13.32 4.14
C VAL A 38 3.90 -14.05 5.42
N ALA A 39 3.01 -15.05 5.32
CA ALA A 39 2.44 -15.75 6.47
C ALA A 39 3.48 -16.37 7.43
N PRO A 40 4.56 -17.02 6.98
CA PRO A 40 5.58 -17.57 7.88
C PRO A 40 6.24 -16.48 8.74
N VAL A 41 6.48 -15.30 8.16
CA VAL A 41 7.08 -14.15 8.85
C VAL A 41 6.11 -13.53 9.84
N LEU A 42 4.83 -13.41 9.49
CA LEU A 42 3.82 -12.82 10.37
C LEU A 42 3.34 -13.76 11.48
N GLY A 43 3.47 -15.08 11.27
CA GLY A 43 3.04 -16.09 12.24
C GLY A 43 1.55 -16.03 12.53
N SER A 44 1.17 -16.00 13.80
CA SER A 44 -0.24 -15.96 14.22
C SER A 44 -0.99 -14.71 13.76
N GLU A 45 -0.29 -13.63 13.44
CA GLU A 45 -0.88 -12.36 12.97
C GLU A 45 -1.23 -12.38 11.48
N ALA A 46 -0.83 -13.41 10.73
CA ALA A 46 -1.07 -13.48 9.29
C ALA A 46 -2.55 -13.40 8.88
N ASN A 47 -3.48 -13.72 9.80
CA ASN A 47 -4.92 -13.63 9.59
C ASN A 47 -5.54 -12.33 10.13
N GLU A 48 -4.77 -11.51 10.86
CA GLU A 48 -5.24 -10.25 11.44
C GLU A 48 -4.85 -9.03 10.58
N VAL A 49 -3.89 -9.20 9.68
CA VAL A 49 -3.47 -8.16 8.75
C VAL A 49 -4.48 -8.03 7.60
N LEU A 50 -4.70 -6.78 7.17
CA LEU A 50 -5.43 -6.45 5.98
C LEU A 50 -4.52 -6.64 4.76
N SER A 51 -5.12 -6.95 3.63
CA SER A 51 -4.48 -6.88 2.32
C SER A 51 -5.26 -5.95 1.41
N LEU A 52 -4.57 -5.32 0.47
CA LEU A 52 -5.25 -4.64 -0.64
C LEU A 52 -6.01 -5.66 -1.51
N LEU A 53 -7.03 -5.19 -2.23
CA LEU A 53 -7.82 -6.03 -3.15
C LEU A 53 -7.03 -6.41 -4.40
N LYS A 54 -6.06 -5.58 -4.77
CA LYS A 54 -5.19 -5.69 -5.95
C LYS A 54 -3.78 -5.24 -5.58
N PRO A 55 -2.75 -5.63 -6.35
CA PRO A 55 -1.41 -5.16 -6.11
C PRO A 55 -1.30 -3.67 -6.49
N VAL A 56 -0.71 -2.88 -5.58
CA VAL A 56 -0.51 -1.43 -5.74
C VAL A 56 0.77 -1.17 -6.51
N GLU A 57 0.70 -0.33 -7.53
CA GLU A 57 1.88 0.19 -8.21
C GLU A 57 2.48 1.33 -7.37
N ALA A 58 3.72 1.14 -6.92
CA ALA A 58 4.45 2.13 -6.13
C ALA A 58 5.91 2.22 -6.62
N GLY A 59 6.35 3.41 -7.02
CA GLY A 59 7.64 3.57 -7.67
C GLY A 59 7.65 2.95 -9.07
N SER A 60 8.40 1.85 -9.26
CA SER A 60 8.59 1.23 -10.59
C SER A 60 8.02 -0.17 -10.74
N ALA A 61 7.25 -0.67 -9.76
CA ALA A 61 6.72 -2.03 -9.77
C ALA A 61 5.43 -2.12 -8.95
N ARG A 62 4.78 -3.29 -9.01
CA ARG A 62 3.52 -3.59 -8.31
C ARG A 62 3.75 -4.51 -7.13
N TYR A 63 2.98 -4.31 -6.06
CA TYR A 63 3.16 -5.05 -4.82
C TYR A 63 1.85 -5.48 -4.18
N TRP A 64 1.81 -6.72 -3.72
CA TRP A 64 0.83 -7.16 -2.73
C TRP A 64 1.28 -6.72 -1.35
N VAL A 65 0.46 -5.92 -0.67
CA VAL A 65 0.83 -5.33 0.62
C VAL A 65 -0.09 -5.84 1.73
N PHE A 66 0.52 -6.19 2.85
CA PHE A 66 -0.11 -6.66 4.08
C PHE A 66 0.20 -5.70 5.22
N PHE A 67 -0.84 -5.16 5.85
CA PHE A 67 -0.72 -4.08 6.81
C PHE A 67 -1.87 -4.09 7.82
N TYR A 68 -1.74 -3.34 8.91
CA TYR A 68 -2.86 -3.05 9.81
C TYR A 68 -3.51 -1.72 9.46
N SER A 69 -4.79 -1.56 9.77
CA SER A 69 -5.50 -0.28 9.69
C SER A 69 -4.66 0.91 10.16
N ILE A 70 -4.82 2.07 9.52
CA ILE A 70 -4.13 3.31 9.92
C ILE A 70 -4.48 3.76 11.35
N TYR A 71 -5.60 3.26 11.89
CA TYR A 71 -6.05 3.49 13.27
C TYR A 71 -5.69 2.38 14.26
N SER A 72 -5.14 1.26 13.79
CA SER A 72 -4.71 0.18 14.67
C SER A 72 -3.66 0.68 15.67
N SER A 73 -3.48 0.01 16.81
CA SER A 73 -2.29 0.19 17.64
C SER A 73 -1.16 -0.74 17.22
N LYS A 74 -1.47 -1.81 16.48
CA LYS A 74 -0.49 -2.71 15.86
C LYS A 74 0.01 -2.14 14.55
N ARG A 75 1.27 -2.43 14.22
CA ARG A 75 1.93 -1.95 13.00
C ARG A 75 2.64 -3.12 12.33
N VAL A 76 2.51 -3.21 11.02
CA VAL A 76 3.33 -4.04 10.16
C VAL A 76 3.16 -3.52 8.74
N LEU A 77 4.25 -3.54 7.98
CA LEU A 77 4.23 -3.26 6.56
C LEU A 77 5.07 -4.35 5.88
N ALA A 78 4.40 -5.35 5.33
CA ALA A 78 5.02 -6.40 4.55
C ALA A 78 4.53 -6.30 3.11
N ALA A 79 5.45 -6.42 2.15
CA ALA A 79 5.13 -6.35 0.74
C ALA A 79 5.77 -7.52 -0.02
N VAL A 80 5.08 -8.01 -1.04
CA VAL A 80 5.57 -9.00 -1.99
C VAL A 80 5.50 -8.39 -3.37
N ASP A 81 6.60 -8.47 -4.09
CA ASP A 81 6.71 -8.02 -5.47
C ASP A 81 5.83 -8.91 -6.38
N ASP A 82 4.92 -8.28 -7.13
CA ASP A 82 3.87 -8.97 -7.89
C ASP A 82 4.44 -9.81 -9.05
N ASP A 83 5.56 -9.38 -9.62
CA ASP A 83 6.19 -10.03 -10.77
C ASP A 83 7.10 -11.19 -10.34
N THR A 84 7.86 -11.01 -9.25
CA THR A 84 8.87 -11.98 -8.81
C THR A 84 8.37 -12.93 -7.73
N GLY A 85 7.33 -12.55 -6.98
CA GLY A 85 6.89 -13.30 -5.80
C GLY A 85 7.87 -13.23 -4.62
N GLU A 86 8.83 -12.30 -4.67
CA GLU A 86 9.80 -12.12 -3.60
C GLU A 86 9.29 -11.15 -2.53
N LEU A 87 9.63 -11.48 -1.28
CA LEU A 87 9.34 -10.60 -0.14
C LEU A 87 10.25 -9.38 -0.21
N VAL A 88 9.67 -8.18 -0.16
CA VAL A 88 10.42 -6.93 -0.20
C VAL A 88 11.10 -6.69 1.15
N THR A 89 12.43 -6.55 1.14
CA THR A 89 13.23 -6.28 2.35
C THR A 89 13.97 -4.96 2.32
N ASP A 90 13.99 -4.28 1.17
CA ASP A 90 14.63 -2.98 1.01
C ASP A 90 13.81 -1.90 1.71
N GLU A 91 14.44 -1.19 2.65
CA GLU A 91 13.76 -0.23 3.52
C GLU A 91 13.20 0.95 2.73
N ASP A 92 13.94 1.49 1.76
CA ASP A 92 13.51 2.67 1.01
C ASP A 92 12.38 2.34 0.04
N ARG A 93 12.41 1.15 -0.55
CA ARG A 93 11.28 0.60 -1.31
C ARG A 93 10.06 0.39 -0.42
N LEU A 94 10.22 -0.16 0.78
CA LEU A 94 9.11 -0.31 1.74
C LEU A 94 8.55 1.05 2.18
N LYS A 95 9.37 2.10 2.33
CA LYS A 95 8.87 3.46 2.61
C LYS A 95 8.00 3.97 1.47
N THR A 96 8.43 3.78 0.23
CA THR A 96 7.68 4.18 -0.97
C THR A 96 6.33 3.46 -1.04
N ILE A 97 6.33 2.14 -0.86
CA ILE A 97 5.11 1.33 -0.81
C ILE A 97 4.21 1.76 0.37
N GLY A 98 4.81 1.97 1.53
CA GLY A 98 4.11 2.34 2.77
C GLY A 98 3.38 3.66 2.66
N LYS A 99 3.93 4.62 1.93
CA LYS A 99 3.29 5.90 1.65
C LYS A 99 1.99 5.71 0.88
N ALA A 100 2.04 5.05 -0.28
CA ALA A 100 0.86 4.79 -1.09
C ALA A 100 -0.22 4.02 -0.30
N VAL A 101 0.19 3.03 0.50
CA VAL A 101 -0.74 2.24 1.33
C VAL A 101 -1.36 3.05 2.46
N TYR A 102 -0.58 3.92 3.11
CA TYR A 102 -1.08 4.80 4.15
C TYR A 102 -2.08 5.81 3.61
N GLU A 103 -1.75 6.47 2.50
CA GLU A 103 -2.60 7.42 1.80
C GLU A 103 -3.91 6.77 1.33
N TYR A 104 -3.85 5.56 0.75
CA TYR A 104 -5.03 4.75 0.44
C TYR A 104 -5.85 4.43 1.69
N GLY A 105 -5.18 4.10 2.80
CA GLY A 105 -5.80 3.89 4.10
C GLY A 105 -6.57 5.11 4.58
N VAL A 106 -6.06 6.33 4.36
CA VAL A 106 -6.78 7.58 4.67
C VAL A 106 -8.04 7.69 3.81
N VAL A 107 -7.98 7.42 2.50
CA VAL A 107 -9.16 7.45 1.63
C VAL A 107 -10.21 6.42 2.09
N GLN A 108 -9.82 5.16 2.27
CA GLN A 108 -10.77 4.10 2.58
C GLN A 108 -11.30 4.18 4.01
N GLU A 109 -10.42 4.38 4.98
CA GLU A 109 -10.76 4.24 6.39
C GLU A 109 -11.23 5.54 7.04
N TYR A 110 -10.94 6.69 6.44
CA TYR A 110 -11.42 7.98 6.92
C TYR A 110 -12.45 8.60 5.98
N VAL A 111 -12.11 8.81 4.70
CA VAL A 111 -12.99 9.53 3.77
C VAL A 111 -14.26 8.72 3.48
N LYS A 112 -14.11 7.50 2.95
CA LYS A 112 -15.25 6.64 2.57
C LYS A 112 -16.06 6.19 3.79
N LYS A 113 -15.40 5.72 4.86
CA LYS A 113 -16.09 5.26 6.09
C LYS A 113 -16.93 6.34 6.79
N ASN A 114 -16.54 7.61 6.71
CA ASN A 114 -17.29 8.71 7.33
C ASN A 114 -18.25 9.43 6.36
N GLY A 115 -18.45 8.91 5.14
CA GLY A 115 -19.42 9.45 4.19
C GLY A 115 -18.96 10.74 3.49
N TRP A 116 -17.65 10.98 3.43
CA TRP A 116 -17.04 12.11 2.71
C TRP A 116 -16.56 11.72 1.30
N GLY A 117 -16.83 10.48 0.87
CA GLY A 117 -16.54 9.99 -0.49
C GLY A 117 -17.31 10.79 -1.55
N PHE A 118 -16.79 10.82 -2.77
CA PHE A 118 -17.43 11.61 -3.83
C PHE A 118 -18.83 11.09 -4.15
N ASP A 119 -18.99 9.77 -4.21
CA ASP A 119 -20.25 9.06 -4.42
C ASP A 119 -21.33 9.35 -3.37
N ALA A 120 -20.93 9.66 -2.13
CA ALA A 120 -21.84 9.99 -1.04
C ALA A 120 -22.33 11.45 -1.10
N VAL A 121 -21.48 12.38 -1.54
CA VAL A 121 -21.75 13.83 -1.48
C VAL A 121 -22.30 14.37 -2.80
N GLU A 122 -21.88 13.83 -3.95
CA GLU A 122 -22.34 14.25 -5.28
C GLU A 122 -23.88 14.31 -5.41
N PRO A 123 -24.66 13.30 -4.97
CA PRO A 123 -26.11 13.33 -5.09
C PRO A 123 -26.75 14.41 -4.21
N ILE A 124 -26.11 14.73 -3.07
CA ILE A 124 -26.56 15.79 -2.15
C ILE A 124 -26.39 17.15 -2.85
N MET A 125 -25.24 17.38 -3.48
CA MET A 125 -24.98 18.63 -4.22
C MET A 125 -25.94 18.82 -5.39
N THR A 126 -26.22 17.75 -6.14
CA THR A 126 -27.23 17.76 -7.22
C THR A 126 -28.61 18.16 -6.69
N SER A 127 -29.03 17.61 -5.55
CA SER A 127 -30.30 17.97 -4.90
C SER A 127 -30.31 19.44 -4.45
N ILE A 128 -29.19 19.94 -3.93
CA ILE A 128 -29.05 21.33 -3.48
C ILE A 128 -29.20 22.30 -4.65
N ILE A 129 -28.56 22.05 -5.81
CA ILE A 129 -28.67 22.91 -7.00
C ILE A 129 -30.13 23.05 -7.44
N ASN A 130 -30.87 21.95 -7.47
CA ASN A 130 -32.29 21.96 -7.82
C ASN A 130 -33.11 22.81 -6.82
N ALA A 131 -32.84 22.69 -5.52
CA ALA A 131 -33.50 23.48 -4.50
C ALA A 131 -33.15 24.97 -4.59
N LEU A 132 -31.89 25.31 -4.85
CA LEU A 132 -31.42 26.70 -5.02
C LEU A 132 -32.04 27.34 -6.26
N THR A 133 -32.12 26.61 -7.37
CA THR A 133 -32.78 27.09 -8.61
C THR A 133 -34.27 27.37 -8.38
N GLU A 134 -34.98 26.47 -7.69
CA GLU A 134 -36.37 26.69 -7.34
C GLU A 134 -36.53 27.86 -6.34
N ASN A 135 -35.58 28.03 -5.43
CA ASN A 135 -35.55 29.15 -4.50
C ASN A 135 -35.32 30.49 -5.21
N GLN A 136 -34.54 30.54 -6.30
CA GLN A 136 -34.38 31.75 -7.11
C GLN A 136 -35.73 32.19 -7.67
N ARG A 137 -36.49 31.26 -8.26
CA ARG A 137 -37.83 31.53 -8.78
C ARG A 137 -38.77 32.04 -7.68
N LYS A 138 -38.82 31.34 -6.54
CA LYS A 138 -39.64 31.74 -5.39
C LYS A 138 -39.26 33.10 -4.84
N LEU A 139 -37.97 33.42 -4.81
CA LEU A 139 -37.49 34.72 -4.35
C LEU A 139 -37.91 35.82 -5.32
N THR A 140 -37.79 35.63 -6.63
CA THR A 140 -38.27 36.59 -7.63
C THR A 140 -39.78 36.86 -7.49
N ASP A 141 -40.59 35.80 -7.33
CA ASP A 141 -42.04 35.91 -7.12
C ASP A 141 -42.37 36.67 -5.81
N LEU A 142 -41.62 36.39 -4.74
CA LEU A 142 -41.75 37.08 -3.45
C LEU A 142 -41.38 38.56 -3.55
N THR A 143 -40.23 38.87 -4.15
CA THR A 143 -39.76 40.24 -4.39
C THR A 143 -40.79 41.04 -5.18
N GLY A 144 -41.29 40.50 -6.30
CA GLY A 144 -42.29 41.17 -7.15
C GLY A 144 -43.63 41.44 -6.45
N SER A 145 -44.04 40.55 -5.55
CA SER A 145 -45.31 40.69 -4.82
C SER A 145 -45.21 41.55 -3.55
N VAL A 146 -44.05 41.58 -2.91
CA VAL A 146 -43.81 42.25 -1.62
C VAL A 146 -43.25 43.66 -1.80
N GLU A 147 -42.24 43.89 -2.64
CA GLU A 147 -41.58 45.20 -2.74
C GLU A 147 -42.51 46.29 -3.29
N GLN A 148 -43.51 45.90 -4.10
CA GLN A 148 -44.57 46.82 -4.54
C GLN A 148 -45.47 47.32 -3.40
N ARG A 149 -45.67 46.51 -2.35
CA ARG A 149 -46.55 46.82 -1.21
C ARG A 149 -45.78 47.36 -0.02
N TYR A 150 -44.52 46.92 0.15
CA TYR A 150 -43.63 47.26 1.25
C TYR A 150 -42.25 47.69 0.71
N PRO A 151 -42.11 48.92 0.19
CA PRO A 151 -40.86 49.39 -0.43
C PRO A 151 -39.66 49.48 0.52
N THR A 152 -39.90 49.37 1.83
CA THR A 152 -38.87 49.38 2.87
C THR A 152 -38.24 48.01 3.10
N LEU A 153 -38.84 46.93 2.56
CA LEU A 153 -38.22 45.61 2.55
C LEU A 153 -37.38 45.45 1.29
N SER A 154 -36.15 44.97 1.46
CA SER A 154 -35.27 44.67 0.34
C SER A 154 -34.82 43.22 0.38
N PHE A 155 -35.01 42.51 -0.74
CA PHE A 155 -34.56 41.13 -0.90
C PHE A 155 -33.20 41.00 -1.60
N ARG A 156 -32.59 42.13 -2.01
CA ARG A 156 -31.37 42.16 -2.83
C ARG A 156 -30.20 41.37 -2.24
N VAL A 157 -29.98 41.46 -0.93
CA VAL A 157 -28.86 40.73 -0.28
C VAL A 157 -29.12 39.23 -0.29
N VAL A 158 -30.37 38.80 -0.07
CA VAL A 158 -30.77 37.40 -0.17
C VAL A 158 -30.57 36.88 -1.60
N GLU A 159 -30.92 37.68 -2.60
CA GLU A 159 -30.73 37.33 -4.02
C GLU A 159 -29.25 37.18 -4.38
N VAL A 160 -28.40 38.12 -3.97
CA VAL A 160 -26.94 38.06 -4.20
C VAL A 160 -26.35 36.80 -3.55
N ASN A 161 -26.69 36.54 -2.29
CA ASN A 161 -26.17 35.38 -1.56
C ASN A 161 -26.69 34.07 -2.15
N LEU A 162 -27.96 34.02 -2.59
CA LEU A 162 -28.53 32.86 -3.26
C LEU A 162 -27.83 32.56 -4.59
N ASN A 163 -27.56 33.59 -5.41
CA ASN A 163 -26.86 33.42 -6.67
C ASN A 163 -25.43 32.93 -6.48
N SER A 164 -24.71 33.51 -5.51
CA SER A 164 -23.36 33.05 -5.16
C SER A 164 -23.36 31.60 -4.64
N LEU A 165 -24.34 31.25 -3.80
CA LEU A 165 -24.48 29.89 -3.29
C LEU A 165 -24.79 28.89 -4.41
N ASN A 166 -25.62 29.26 -5.38
CA ASN A 166 -25.93 28.41 -6.53
C ASN A 166 -24.72 28.19 -7.45
N GLU A 167 -23.93 29.23 -7.70
CA GLU A 167 -22.67 29.13 -8.45
C GLU A 167 -21.68 28.19 -7.75
N GLN A 168 -21.49 28.36 -6.43
CA GLN A 168 -20.61 27.48 -5.65
C GLN A 168 -21.12 26.04 -5.62
N ALA A 169 -22.44 25.82 -5.50
CA ALA A 169 -23.02 24.48 -5.55
C ALA A 169 -22.75 23.78 -6.89
N THR A 170 -22.87 24.50 -8.00
CA THR A 170 -22.60 23.99 -9.36
C THR A 170 -21.12 23.63 -9.53
N ASN A 171 -20.21 24.50 -9.06
CA ASN A 171 -18.77 24.22 -9.11
C ASN A 171 -18.41 22.99 -8.26
N LEU A 172 -19.01 22.88 -7.07
CA LEU A 172 -18.82 21.71 -6.21
C LEU A 172 -19.35 20.44 -6.87
N GLU A 173 -20.56 20.44 -7.43
CA GLU A 173 -21.12 19.27 -8.12
C GLU A 173 -20.18 18.78 -9.24
N THR A 174 -19.66 19.68 -10.06
CA THR A 174 -18.67 19.33 -11.10
C THR A 174 -17.41 18.69 -10.49
N MET A 175 -16.87 19.26 -9.41
CA MET A 175 -15.70 18.70 -8.73
C MET A 175 -15.96 17.32 -8.10
N PHE A 176 -17.15 17.13 -7.53
CA PHE A 176 -17.56 15.85 -6.96
C PHE A 176 -17.74 14.80 -8.08
N GLN A 177 -18.29 15.17 -9.24
CA GLN A 177 -18.37 14.30 -10.43
C GLN A 177 -16.99 13.91 -10.99
N ASP A 178 -16.09 14.88 -11.12
CA ASP A 178 -14.70 14.64 -11.53
C ASP A 178 -14.00 13.70 -10.52
N GLY A 179 -14.25 13.93 -9.23
CA GLY A 179 -13.77 13.07 -8.14
C GLY A 179 -14.28 11.64 -8.23
N THR A 180 -15.57 11.42 -8.50
CA THR A 180 -16.15 10.08 -8.73
C THR A 180 -15.45 9.35 -9.88
N SER A 181 -15.08 10.09 -10.93
CA SER A 181 -14.33 9.56 -12.07
C SER A 181 -12.90 9.17 -11.68
N LEU A 182 -12.18 10.01 -10.93
CA LEU A 182 -10.84 9.72 -10.42
C LEU A 182 -10.83 8.53 -9.45
N GLU A 183 -11.82 8.42 -8.56
CA GLU A 183 -11.98 7.24 -7.69
C GLU A 183 -12.13 5.97 -8.52
N THR A 184 -12.94 6.02 -9.58
CA THR A 184 -13.15 4.86 -10.46
C THR A 184 -11.87 4.46 -11.18
N ILE A 185 -11.09 5.42 -11.66
CA ILE A 185 -9.78 5.17 -12.29
C ILE A 185 -8.84 4.51 -11.27
N PHE A 186 -8.71 5.10 -10.09
CA PHE A 186 -7.83 4.58 -9.05
C PHE A 186 -8.25 3.17 -8.57
N ASP A 187 -9.54 2.92 -8.30
CA ASP A 187 -10.03 1.59 -7.87
C ASP A 187 -9.86 0.53 -8.98
N ASN A 188 -9.76 0.95 -10.25
CA ASN A 188 -9.44 0.06 -11.36
C ASN A 188 -7.96 -0.26 -11.44
N GLU A 189 -7.10 0.75 -11.35
CA GLU A 189 -5.68 0.66 -11.70
C GLU A 189 -4.76 0.38 -10.50
N TYR A 190 -5.10 0.92 -9.31
CA TYR A 190 -4.29 0.88 -8.08
C TYR A 190 -2.88 1.46 -8.29
N VAL A 191 -2.80 2.65 -8.90
CA VAL A 191 -1.55 3.32 -9.24
C VAL A 191 -1.31 4.54 -8.35
N ASP A 192 -0.08 4.71 -7.85
CA ASP A 192 0.33 5.80 -6.96
C ASP A 192 0.09 7.20 -7.54
N SER A 193 0.35 7.39 -8.84
CA SER A 193 0.13 8.68 -9.51
C SER A 193 -1.36 9.09 -9.55
N GLU A 194 -2.26 8.12 -9.70
CA GLU A 194 -3.71 8.33 -9.65
C GLU A 194 -4.20 8.54 -8.20
N LEU A 195 -3.59 7.85 -7.23
CA LEU A 195 -3.86 8.09 -5.81
C LEU A 195 -3.49 9.51 -5.39
N TYR A 196 -2.35 10.02 -5.86
CA TYR A 196 -1.93 11.38 -5.60
C TYR A 196 -2.94 12.42 -6.12
N GLN A 197 -3.41 12.24 -7.37
CA GLN A 197 -4.46 13.09 -7.95
C GLN A 197 -5.76 13.01 -7.13
N LEU A 198 -6.14 11.80 -6.71
CA LEU A 198 -7.33 11.58 -5.89
C LEU A 198 -7.26 12.32 -4.55
N ILE A 199 -6.11 12.26 -3.86
CA ILE A 199 -5.88 13.00 -2.60
C ILE A 199 -5.98 14.51 -2.82
N MET A 200 -5.39 15.03 -3.88
CA MET A 200 -5.49 16.46 -4.22
C MET A 200 -6.94 16.87 -4.47
N GLN A 201 -7.71 16.02 -5.18
CA GLN A 201 -9.12 16.28 -5.44
C GLN A 201 -9.94 16.30 -4.15
N TYR A 202 -9.70 15.36 -3.22
CA TYR A 202 -10.38 15.39 -1.92
C TYR A 202 -10.03 16.63 -1.11
N ASN A 203 -8.75 17.02 -1.06
CA ASN A 203 -8.33 18.21 -0.34
C ASN A 203 -9.06 19.46 -0.85
N THR A 204 -9.06 19.64 -2.18
CA THR A 204 -9.69 20.79 -2.83
C THR A 204 -11.20 20.78 -2.65
N SER A 205 -11.85 19.62 -2.83
CA SER A 205 -13.30 19.48 -2.69
C SER A 205 -13.77 19.70 -1.24
N LEU A 206 -13.05 19.17 -0.25
CA LEU A 206 -13.34 19.41 1.17
C LEU A 206 -13.12 20.88 1.55
N SER A 207 -12.13 21.55 0.98
CA SER A 207 -11.93 22.99 1.15
C SER A 207 -13.10 23.79 0.59
N MET A 208 -13.50 23.53 -0.66
CA MET A 208 -14.61 24.25 -1.27
C MET A 208 -15.96 23.92 -0.60
N LEU A 209 -16.13 22.71 -0.07
CA LEU A 209 -17.32 22.34 0.70
C LEU A 209 -17.38 23.11 2.03
N ASN A 210 -16.23 23.38 2.65
CA ASN A 210 -16.14 24.24 3.82
C ASN A 210 -16.47 25.71 3.48
N ASP A 211 -16.01 26.23 2.34
CA ASP A 211 -16.35 27.58 1.87
C ASP A 211 -17.83 27.71 1.51
N PHE A 212 -18.42 26.68 0.89
CA PHE A 212 -19.85 26.60 0.65
C PHE A 212 -20.66 26.63 1.96
N SER A 213 -20.18 25.95 3.01
CA SER A 213 -20.80 26.01 4.34
C SER A 213 -20.82 27.43 4.92
N ASN A 214 -19.78 28.24 4.70
CA ASN A 214 -19.75 29.63 5.14
C ASN A 214 -20.74 30.48 4.32
N SER A 215 -20.79 30.29 3.01
CA SER A 215 -21.75 30.98 2.13
C SER A 215 -23.20 30.63 2.46
N TYR A 216 -23.47 29.37 2.85
CA TYR A 216 -24.78 28.96 3.34
C TYR A 216 -25.19 29.69 4.63
N ASP A 217 -24.25 29.94 5.53
CA ASP A 217 -24.49 30.73 6.74
C ASP A 217 -24.80 32.20 6.43
N GLU A 218 -24.09 32.80 5.50
CA GLU A 218 -24.36 34.16 5.03
C GLU A 218 -25.73 34.26 4.37
N TYR A 219 -26.09 33.28 3.54
CA TYR A 219 -27.42 33.17 2.96
C TYR A 219 -28.51 33.08 4.03
N ARG A 220 -28.37 32.17 5.00
CA ARG A 220 -29.32 32.05 6.13
C ARG A 220 -29.40 33.32 6.97
N THR A 221 -28.28 34.02 7.17
CA THR A 221 -28.23 35.27 7.92
C THR A 221 -28.99 36.37 7.18
N SER A 222 -28.81 36.50 5.86
CA SER A 222 -29.54 37.47 5.04
C SER A 222 -31.06 37.26 5.09
N ILE A 223 -31.52 36.00 5.12
CA ILE A 223 -32.95 35.67 5.31
C ILE A 223 -33.44 36.17 6.68
N SER A 224 -32.69 35.92 7.75
CA SER A 224 -33.03 36.39 9.11
C SER A 224 -33.13 37.92 9.17
N GLU A 225 -32.26 38.62 8.45
CA GLU A 225 -32.27 40.08 8.39
C GLU A 225 -33.54 40.60 7.74
N VAL A 226 -33.99 40.00 6.63
CA VAL A 226 -35.26 40.38 5.98
C VAL A 226 -36.46 40.07 6.89
N GLN A 227 -36.47 38.92 7.57
CA GLN A 227 -37.51 38.60 8.56
C GLN A 227 -37.55 39.64 9.70
N SER A 228 -36.38 40.08 10.17
CA SER A 228 -36.25 41.15 11.17
C SER A 228 -36.77 42.49 10.66
N GLN A 229 -36.48 42.84 9.40
CA GLN A 229 -36.99 44.06 8.77
C GLN A 229 -38.52 44.01 8.62
N ALA A 230 -39.09 42.87 8.21
CA ALA A 230 -40.54 42.68 8.11
C ALA A 230 -41.24 42.88 9.45
N TYR A 231 -40.66 42.38 10.53
CA TYR A 231 -41.14 42.62 11.89
C TYR A 231 -41.09 44.11 12.29
N LYS A 232 -39.96 44.78 12.02
CA LYS A 232 -39.77 46.22 12.35
C LYS A 232 -40.64 47.15 11.51
N ALA A 233 -41.06 46.72 10.32
CA ALA A 233 -41.90 47.49 9.41
C ALA A 233 -43.38 47.52 9.81
N ASN A 234 -43.78 46.90 10.92
CA ASN A 234 -45.17 46.80 11.39
C ASN A 234 -46.13 46.18 10.35
N ILE A 235 -45.63 45.24 9.54
CA ILE A 235 -46.48 44.48 8.61
C ILE A 235 -47.40 43.59 9.44
N THR A 236 -48.71 43.65 9.19
CA THR A 236 -49.72 42.85 9.90
C THR A 236 -50.05 41.56 9.15
N ASP A 237 -50.69 40.62 9.83
CA ASP A 237 -51.23 39.43 9.18
C ASP A 237 -52.36 39.78 8.19
N PRO A 238 -52.54 38.99 7.11
CA PRO A 238 -51.86 37.72 6.81
C PRO A 238 -50.49 37.86 6.12
N ASP A 239 -50.09 39.07 5.72
CA ASP A 239 -48.91 39.30 4.89
C ASP A 239 -47.60 39.02 5.66
N TYR A 240 -47.53 39.37 6.94
CA TYR A 240 -46.37 39.04 7.79
C TYR A 240 -46.12 37.53 7.87
N THR A 241 -47.16 36.75 8.18
CA THR A 241 -47.07 35.28 8.21
C THR A 241 -46.67 34.69 6.86
N SER A 242 -47.24 35.20 5.76
CA SER A 242 -46.91 34.75 4.40
C SER A 242 -45.43 35.01 4.05
N ILE A 243 -44.95 36.24 4.29
CA ILE A 243 -43.56 36.64 4.02
C ILE A 243 -42.59 35.75 4.81
N ASN A 244 -42.81 35.58 6.12
CA ASN A 244 -41.92 34.77 6.96
C ASN A 244 -41.93 33.30 6.57
N THR A 245 -43.09 32.74 6.23
CA THR A 245 -43.22 31.34 5.79
C THR A 245 -42.46 31.11 4.48
N ASN A 246 -42.58 32.03 3.52
CA ASN A 246 -41.85 31.95 2.26
C ASN A 246 -40.33 32.06 2.49
N LEU A 247 -39.89 33.02 3.31
CA LEU A 247 -38.48 33.17 3.68
C LEU A 247 -37.91 31.94 4.40
N GLU A 248 -38.68 31.30 5.27
CA GLU A 248 -38.26 30.09 5.96
C GLU A 248 -38.15 28.89 5.01
N ASN A 249 -39.05 28.80 4.03
CA ASN A 249 -38.97 27.77 3.00
C ASN A 249 -37.74 27.91 2.10
N LEU A 250 -37.24 29.14 1.89
CA LEU A 250 -36.00 29.39 1.15
C LEU A 250 -34.76 28.82 1.88
N ARG A 251 -34.78 28.67 3.21
CA ARG A 251 -33.65 28.05 3.93
C ARG A 251 -33.51 26.55 3.64
N LYS A 252 -34.61 25.88 3.29
CA LYS A 252 -34.68 24.41 3.21
C LYS A 252 -34.14 23.90 1.88
N ILE A 253 -32.80 23.87 1.75
CA ILE A 253 -32.11 23.38 0.55
C ILE A 253 -31.61 21.93 0.66
N GLY A 254 -31.84 21.27 1.81
CA GLY A 254 -31.40 19.89 2.04
C GLY A 254 -29.94 19.74 2.49
N PHE A 255 -29.24 20.84 2.80
CA PHE A 255 -27.84 20.84 3.23
C PHE A 255 -27.65 20.71 4.75
N ASP A 256 -28.70 20.83 5.56
CA ASP A 256 -28.60 20.98 7.02
C ASP A 256 -27.81 19.86 7.71
N GLN A 257 -28.03 18.59 7.35
CA GLN A 257 -27.31 17.48 7.97
C GLN A 257 -25.81 17.49 7.63
N LEU A 258 -25.48 17.76 6.35
CA LEU A 258 -24.10 17.82 5.88
C LEU A 258 -23.37 19.02 6.50
N TYR A 259 -24.05 20.15 6.59
CA TYR A 259 -23.59 21.36 7.28
C TYR A 259 -23.26 21.11 8.75
N GLU A 260 -24.16 20.46 9.51
CA GLU A 260 -23.90 20.16 10.93
C GLU A 260 -22.72 19.20 11.09
N ASN A 261 -22.60 18.19 10.22
CA ASN A 261 -21.47 17.27 10.22
C ASN A 261 -20.15 18.00 9.90
N LEU A 262 -20.13 18.90 8.91
CA LEU A 262 -18.95 19.70 8.55
C LEU A 262 -18.46 20.53 9.73
N LYS A 263 -19.37 21.21 10.44
CA LYS A 263 -19.03 22.03 11.60
C LYS A 263 -18.50 21.21 12.78
N LYS A 264 -19.10 20.05 13.02
CA LYS A 264 -18.76 19.17 14.14
C LYS A 264 -17.44 18.44 13.91
N GLU A 265 -17.29 17.83 12.74
CA GLU A 265 -16.20 16.89 12.45
C GLU A 265 -14.98 17.56 11.82
N LYS A 266 -15.18 18.71 11.15
CA LYS A 266 -14.13 19.49 10.48
C LYS A 266 -13.28 18.62 9.54
N PRO A 267 -13.89 18.00 8.52
CA PRO A 267 -13.27 16.89 7.82
C PRO A 267 -11.98 17.25 7.08
N LEU A 268 -11.87 18.48 6.55
CA LEU A 268 -10.64 18.98 5.92
C LEU A 268 -9.46 19.02 6.91
N ALA A 269 -9.69 19.49 8.13
CA ALA A 269 -8.63 19.63 9.13
C ALA A 269 -8.11 18.24 9.54
N GLU A 270 -9.01 17.28 9.75
CA GLU A 270 -8.64 15.91 10.09
C GLU A 270 -7.98 15.19 8.90
N PHE A 271 -8.48 15.38 7.67
CA PHE A 271 -7.85 14.87 6.45
C PHE A 271 -6.39 15.32 6.31
N ASN A 272 -6.15 16.63 6.45
CA ASN A 272 -4.81 17.22 6.40
C ASN A 272 -3.93 16.74 7.57
N ARG A 273 -4.51 16.53 8.75
CA ARG A 273 -3.78 15.99 9.90
C ARG A 273 -3.37 14.54 9.68
N LEU A 274 -4.23 13.72 9.08
CA LEU A 274 -3.93 12.33 8.74
C LEU A 274 -2.81 12.24 7.71
N LEU A 275 -2.84 13.10 6.68
CA LEU A 275 -1.81 13.20 5.64
C LEU A 275 -0.58 14.03 6.05
N SER A 276 -0.45 14.38 7.33
CA SER A 276 0.76 15.03 7.81
C SER A 276 1.96 14.08 7.73
N ALA A 277 3.10 14.61 7.30
CA ALA A 277 4.35 13.85 7.21
C ALA A 277 4.73 13.18 8.54
N GLU A 278 4.40 13.78 9.68
CA GLU A 278 4.67 13.18 10.99
C GLU A 278 3.88 11.87 11.20
N ARG A 279 2.56 11.88 10.94
CA ARG A 279 1.72 10.70 11.12
C ARG A 279 2.06 9.60 10.14
N GLU A 280 2.18 9.96 8.87
CA GLU A 280 2.54 9.06 7.79
C GLU A 280 3.88 8.38 8.09
N ASN A 281 4.95 9.16 8.32
CA ASN A 281 6.27 8.61 8.58
C ASN A 281 6.31 7.75 9.84
N THR A 282 5.57 8.12 10.89
CA THR A 282 5.50 7.31 12.12
C THR A 282 4.86 5.95 11.82
N TRP A 283 3.71 5.93 11.13
CA TRP A 283 3.03 4.70 10.79
C TRP A 283 3.90 3.79 9.89
N ILE A 284 4.54 4.36 8.88
CA ILE A 284 5.43 3.64 7.95
C ILE A 284 6.64 3.09 8.70
N THR A 285 7.35 3.93 9.47
CA THR A 285 8.57 3.53 10.17
C THR A 285 8.31 2.43 11.19
N ASP A 286 7.25 2.57 11.99
CA ASP A 286 6.85 1.53 12.95
C ASP A 286 6.43 0.23 12.24
N GLY A 287 5.74 0.35 11.10
CA GLY A 287 5.35 -0.78 10.26
C GLY A 287 6.55 -1.56 9.73
N ILE A 288 7.55 -0.85 9.19
CA ILE A 288 8.78 -1.43 8.66
C ILE A 288 9.62 -2.02 9.79
N ALA A 289 9.75 -1.34 10.93
CA ALA A 289 10.50 -1.83 12.08
C ALA A 289 9.89 -3.14 12.62
N SER A 290 8.56 -3.21 12.70
CA SER A 290 7.82 -4.42 13.09
C SER A 290 8.04 -5.56 12.09
N PHE A 291 7.91 -5.28 10.79
CA PHE A 291 8.18 -6.28 9.74
C PHE A 291 9.63 -6.80 9.81
N THR A 292 10.60 -5.90 9.91
CA THR A 292 12.03 -6.22 9.98
C THR A 292 12.34 -7.10 11.19
N PHE A 293 11.78 -6.76 12.37
CA PHE A 293 11.92 -7.58 13.57
C PHE A 293 11.35 -8.99 13.34
N LYS A 294 10.13 -9.09 12.82
CA LYS A 294 9.45 -10.37 12.56
C LYS A 294 10.21 -11.24 11.56
N LYS A 295 10.69 -10.63 10.47
CA LYS A 295 11.50 -11.33 9.46
C LYS A 295 12.80 -11.85 10.05
N ASN A 296 13.56 -11.00 10.74
CA ASN A 296 14.81 -11.41 11.37
C ASN A 296 14.58 -12.53 12.39
N TYR A 297 13.53 -12.43 13.19
CA TYR A 297 13.12 -13.48 14.12
C TYR A 297 12.85 -14.81 13.41
N TYR A 298 12.02 -14.80 12.36
CA TYR A 298 11.68 -15.99 11.59
C TYR A 298 12.93 -16.64 10.99
N ASP A 299 13.70 -15.87 10.22
CA ASP A 299 14.92 -16.35 9.55
C ASP A 299 15.93 -16.92 10.56
N ALA A 300 16.14 -16.24 11.69
CA ALA A 300 17.07 -16.67 12.72
C ALA A 300 16.64 -17.96 13.39
N ASN A 301 15.35 -18.15 13.65
CA ASN A 301 14.82 -19.39 14.20
C ASN A 301 14.94 -20.54 13.19
N GLU A 302 14.62 -20.30 11.92
CA GLU A 302 14.77 -21.30 10.87
C GLU A 302 16.24 -21.76 10.76
N ALA A 303 17.16 -20.81 10.64
CA ALA A 303 18.60 -21.05 10.54
C ALA A 303 19.15 -21.76 11.80
N TYR A 304 18.75 -21.30 12.99
CA TYR A 304 19.16 -21.91 14.26
C TYR A 304 18.67 -23.35 14.39
N ASN A 305 17.39 -23.61 14.11
CA ASN A 305 16.81 -24.93 14.23
C ASN A 305 17.39 -25.92 13.21
N ALA A 306 17.69 -25.46 11.99
CA ALA A 306 18.35 -26.27 10.96
C ALA A 306 19.76 -26.72 11.38
N GLN A 307 20.54 -25.84 12.03
CA GLN A 307 21.93 -26.13 12.41
C GLN A 307 22.11 -26.68 13.83
N LYS A 308 21.08 -26.63 14.68
CA LYS A 308 21.17 -27.05 16.07
C LYS A 308 21.67 -28.48 16.23
N THR A 309 21.03 -29.44 15.56
CA THR A 309 21.39 -30.86 15.66
C THR A 309 22.79 -31.15 15.08
N PRO A 310 23.13 -30.70 13.84
CA PRO A 310 24.48 -30.88 13.30
C PRO A 310 25.61 -30.32 14.18
N VAL A 311 25.41 -29.13 14.74
CA VAL A 311 26.40 -28.49 15.62
C VAL A 311 26.53 -29.25 16.93
N GLU A 312 25.42 -29.59 17.59
CA GLU A 312 25.44 -30.31 18.87
C GLU A 312 26.06 -31.70 18.73
N GLN A 313 25.83 -32.40 17.62
CA GLN A 313 26.48 -33.67 17.31
C GLN A 313 27.99 -33.52 17.12
N THR A 314 28.43 -32.53 16.33
CA THR A 314 29.85 -32.24 16.12
C THR A 314 30.55 -31.90 17.44
N ILE A 315 29.90 -31.11 18.31
CA ILE A 315 30.42 -30.78 19.65
C ILE A 315 30.48 -32.02 20.55
N ALA A 316 29.45 -32.88 20.54
CA ALA A 316 29.46 -34.11 21.32
C ALA A 316 30.54 -35.10 20.87
N ALA A 317 30.88 -35.11 19.58
CA ALA A 317 31.90 -35.96 18.97
C ALA A 317 33.34 -35.45 19.18
N GLU A 318 33.57 -34.38 19.96
CA GLU A 318 34.86 -33.71 20.14
C GLU A 318 36.02 -34.67 20.39
N SER A 319 35.85 -35.64 21.30
CA SER A 319 36.89 -36.63 21.64
C SER A 319 37.24 -37.55 20.47
N THR A 320 36.28 -37.86 19.61
CA THR A 320 36.46 -38.73 18.44
C THR A 320 37.07 -37.93 17.28
N LEU A 321 36.63 -36.69 17.08
CA LEU A 321 37.22 -35.75 16.12
C LEU A 321 38.70 -35.45 16.46
N ALA A 322 39.03 -35.33 17.75
CA ALA A 322 40.39 -35.12 18.22
C ALA A 322 41.34 -36.28 17.88
N GLN A 323 40.85 -37.53 17.81
CA GLN A 323 41.65 -38.68 17.37
C GLN A 323 42.10 -38.54 15.90
N CYS A 324 41.35 -37.78 15.11
CA CYS A 324 41.66 -37.43 13.73
C CYS A 324 42.41 -36.08 13.58
N GLY A 325 42.85 -35.47 14.69
CA GLY A 325 43.54 -34.17 14.69
C GLY A 325 42.65 -32.96 14.40
N ILE A 326 41.32 -33.12 14.45
CA ILE A 326 40.35 -32.06 14.15
C ILE A 326 40.04 -31.29 15.43
N THR A 327 40.20 -29.96 15.40
CA THR A 327 39.91 -29.06 16.54
C THR A 327 38.65 -28.24 16.28
N ILE A 328 37.71 -28.24 17.24
CA ILE A 328 36.40 -27.57 17.11
C ILE A 328 36.20 -26.40 18.08
N SER A 329 37.26 -25.86 18.68
CA SER A 329 37.18 -24.78 19.67
C SER A 329 36.51 -23.51 19.13
N GLN A 330 36.77 -23.17 17.86
CA GLN A 330 36.14 -22.02 17.21
C GLN A 330 34.64 -22.22 17.00
N LEU A 331 34.22 -23.42 16.58
CA LEU A 331 32.81 -23.80 16.45
C LEU A 331 32.06 -23.67 17.79
N LYS A 332 32.65 -24.15 18.88
CA LYS A 332 32.07 -24.03 20.23
C LYS A 332 31.91 -22.57 20.65
N LYS A 333 32.90 -21.73 20.35
CA LYS A 333 32.84 -20.28 20.63
C LYS A 333 31.73 -19.61 19.83
N ASP A 334 31.72 -19.79 18.51
CA ASP A 334 30.76 -19.15 17.62
C ASP A 334 29.32 -19.63 17.91
N TRP A 335 29.14 -20.91 18.25
CA TRP A 335 27.84 -21.44 18.63
C TRP A 335 27.31 -20.86 19.96
N ASN A 336 28.20 -20.61 20.93
CA ASN A 336 27.82 -19.92 22.15
C ASN A 336 27.43 -18.46 21.88
N GLU A 337 28.09 -17.79 20.94
CA GLU A 337 27.67 -16.45 20.49
C GLU A 337 26.28 -16.48 19.82
N ILE A 338 25.98 -17.47 18.99
CA ILE A 338 24.62 -17.65 18.44
C ILE A 338 23.59 -17.84 19.54
N LYS A 339 23.84 -18.73 20.52
CA LYS A 339 22.94 -18.92 21.67
C LYS A 339 22.73 -17.63 22.46
N TYR A 340 23.80 -16.84 22.64
CA TYR A 340 23.71 -15.53 23.25
C TYR A 340 22.80 -14.58 22.46
N PHE A 341 22.98 -14.45 21.14
CA PHE A 341 22.14 -13.59 20.32
C PHE A 341 20.67 -14.05 20.28
N MET A 342 20.42 -15.36 20.17
CA MET A 342 19.07 -15.92 20.28
C MET A 342 18.42 -15.58 21.62
N SER A 343 19.17 -15.61 22.72
CA SER A 343 18.66 -15.28 24.06
C SER A 343 18.34 -13.79 24.27
N LYS A 344 18.91 -12.89 23.46
CA LYS A 344 18.71 -11.44 23.59
C LYS A 344 17.35 -10.96 23.08
N GLY A 345 16.75 -11.68 22.13
CA GLY A 345 15.38 -11.41 21.69
C GLY A 345 15.16 -10.10 20.93
N SER A 346 16.19 -9.49 20.35
CA SER A 346 16.09 -8.21 19.62
C SER A 346 16.34 -8.38 18.12
N SER A 347 15.77 -7.50 17.28
CA SER A 347 15.95 -7.54 15.81
C SER A 347 17.43 -7.59 15.42
N ALA A 348 18.25 -6.71 16.00
CA ALA A 348 19.69 -6.67 15.73
C ALA A 348 20.42 -7.96 16.15
N SER A 349 19.98 -8.60 17.24
CA SER A 349 20.55 -9.89 17.65
C SER A 349 20.16 -11.02 16.70
N TYR A 350 18.90 -11.07 16.25
CA TYR A 350 18.47 -12.05 15.26
C TYR A 350 19.18 -11.86 13.90
N ALA A 351 19.37 -10.62 13.45
CA ALA A 351 20.16 -10.34 12.26
C ALA A 351 21.61 -10.88 12.39
N LYS A 352 22.22 -10.75 13.58
CA LYS A 352 23.56 -11.31 13.85
C LYS A 352 23.60 -12.84 13.82
N VAL A 353 22.50 -13.52 14.15
CA VAL A 353 22.40 -14.98 14.01
C VAL A 353 22.49 -15.36 12.54
N ASN A 354 21.72 -14.69 11.67
CA ASN A 354 21.73 -14.95 10.23
C ASN A 354 23.10 -14.65 9.59
N GLU A 355 23.76 -13.56 10.00
CA GLU A 355 25.09 -13.19 9.52
C GLU A 355 26.15 -14.25 9.85
N LYS A 356 26.09 -14.85 11.05
CA LYS A 356 27.09 -15.82 11.53
C LYS A 356 26.81 -17.26 11.12
N MET A 357 25.56 -17.62 10.80
CA MET A 357 25.17 -19.00 10.51
C MET A 357 25.92 -19.65 9.33
N PRO A 358 26.20 -18.96 8.20
CA PRO A 358 26.97 -19.55 7.10
C PRO A 358 28.36 -20.01 7.53
N SER A 359 29.04 -19.25 8.39
CA SER A 359 30.36 -19.63 8.94
C SER A 359 30.26 -20.88 9.81
N ILE A 360 29.24 -20.97 10.69
CA ILE A 360 29.02 -22.15 11.52
C ILE A 360 28.72 -23.38 10.68
N THR A 361 27.88 -23.22 9.65
CA THR A 361 27.54 -24.29 8.71
C THR A 361 28.81 -24.81 8.01
N ALA A 362 29.68 -23.91 7.55
CA ALA A 362 30.96 -24.29 6.94
C ALA A 362 31.92 -24.98 7.92
N GLN A 363 31.97 -24.55 9.19
CA GLN A 363 32.79 -25.20 10.21
C GLN A 363 32.31 -26.62 10.55
N VAL A 364 30.99 -26.84 10.60
CA VAL A 364 30.42 -28.18 10.77
C VAL A 364 30.75 -29.07 9.58
N GLN A 365 30.55 -28.57 8.36
CA GLN A 365 30.85 -29.33 7.15
C GLN A 365 32.33 -29.70 7.05
N ASP A 366 33.24 -28.75 7.31
CA ASP A 366 34.69 -29.00 7.32
C ASP A 366 35.10 -30.04 8.37
N ALA A 367 34.50 -30.02 9.57
CA ALA A 367 34.76 -31.02 10.59
C ALA A 367 34.28 -32.42 10.16
N GLN A 368 33.11 -32.51 9.52
CA GLN A 368 32.56 -33.76 9.00
C GLN A 368 33.40 -34.32 7.85
N ASP A 369 33.75 -33.48 6.87
CA ASP A 369 34.55 -33.88 5.70
C ASP A 369 35.94 -34.39 6.12
N LYS A 370 36.60 -33.70 7.07
CA LYS A 370 37.89 -34.14 7.62
C LYS A 370 37.77 -35.44 8.40
N TYR A 371 36.67 -35.62 9.13
CA TYR A 371 36.44 -36.84 9.89
C TYR A 371 36.22 -38.03 8.95
N GLU A 372 35.43 -37.86 7.89
CA GLU A 372 35.23 -38.89 6.88
C GLU A 372 36.53 -39.26 6.15
N ALA A 373 37.36 -38.26 5.80
CA ALA A 373 38.68 -38.49 5.22
C ALA A 373 39.65 -39.23 6.17
N CYS A 374 39.51 -39.03 7.49
CA CYS A 374 40.29 -39.75 8.50
C CYS A 374 39.85 -41.23 8.63
N LEU A 375 38.55 -41.50 8.61
CA LEU A 375 38.01 -42.87 8.66
C LEU A 375 38.28 -43.64 7.36
N ASN A 376 38.24 -42.94 6.23
CA ASN A 376 38.48 -43.48 4.90
C ASN A 376 39.70 -42.79 4.27
N PRO A 377 40.92 -43.03 4.78
CA PRO A 377 42.12 -42.43 4.21
C PRO A 377 42.20 -42.81 2.73
N PRO A 378 42.54 -41.87 1.83
CA PRO A 378 42.59 -42.16 0.41
C PRO A 378 43.52 -43.36 0.20
N ARG A 379 42.95 -44.48 -0.23
CA ARG A 379 43.73 -45.68 -0.58
C ARG A 379 44.81 -45.21 -1.54
N SER A 380 46.08 -45.45 -1.18
CA SER A 380 47.22 -45.20 -2.04
C SER A 380 46.87 -45.68 -3.45
N ARG A 381 47.00 -44.79 -4.45
CA ARG A 381 46.73 -45.07 -5.86
C ARG A 381 47.35 -46.42 -6.26
N GLY A 382 46.54 -47.48 -6.28
CA GLY A 382 46.58 -48.39 -7.42
C GLY A 382 46.07 -47.57 -8.59
N THR A 383 46.82 -47.54 -9.69
CA THR A 383 46.49 -46.86 -10.94
C THR A 383 45.11 -47.33 -11.45
N THR A 384 44.05 -46.66 -11.02
CA THR A 384 42.73 -46.79 -11.61
C THR A 384 42.78 -46.08 -12.95
N LYS A 385 42.55 -46.84 -14.03
CA LYS A 385 42.34 -46.29 -15.37
C LYS A 385 41.34 -45.14 -15.28
N VAL A 386 41.73 -44.01 -15.85
CA VAL A 386 40.84 -42.89 -16.16
C VAL A 386 39.65 -43.46 -16.92
N VAL A 387 38.50 -43.58 -16.25
CA VAL A 387 37.23 -43.74 -16.94
C VAL A 387 36.98 -42.38 -17.57
N GLY A 388 37.10 -42.32 -18.90
CA GLY A 388 36.90 -41.11 -19.67
C GLY A 388 35.56 -40.50 -19.30
N VAL A 389 35.58 -39.25 -18.84
CA VAL A 389 34.39 -38.40 -18.81
C VAL A 389 33.92 -38.32 -20.25
N ASP A 390 32.71 -38.82 -20.50
CA ASP A 390 32.07 -38.74 -21.81
C ASP A 390 32.01 -37.26 -22.22
N ALA A 391 32.75 -36.92 -23.27
CA ALA A 391 32.95 -35.55 -23.74
C ALA A 391 31.62 -34.86 -24.09
N GLY A 392 30.55 -35.64 -24.35
CA GLY A 392 29.20 -35.12 -24.55
C GLY A 392 28.64 -34.38 -23.34
N THR A 393 28.84 -34.92 -22.13
CA THR A 393 28.34 -34.32 -20.88
C THR A 393 29.11 -33.06 -20.47
N ALA A 394 30.43 -33.05 -20.68
CA ALA A 394 31.27 -31.89 -20.40
C ALA A 394 30.99 -30.72 -21.37
N VAL A 395 30.75 -31.04 -22.65
CA VAL A 395 30.37 -30.04 -23.66
C VAL A 395 28.95 -29.51 -23.42
N ALA A 396 28.00 -30.36 -22.98
CA ALA A 396 26.66 -29.91 -22.60
C ALA A 396 26.68 -29.00 -21.37
N ALA A 397 27.46 -29.33 -20.34
CA ALA A 397 27.65 -28.46 -19.18
C ALA A 397 28.30 -27.12 -19.55
N LEU A 398 29.32 -27.14 -20.42
CA LEU A 398 29.94 -25.90 -20.93
C LEU A 398 28.98 -25.05 -21.76
N PHE A 399 28.08 -25.66 -22.54
CA PHE A 399 27.03 -24.93 -23.27
C PHE A 399 26.01 -24.30 -22.33
N ILE A 400 25.57 -25.00 -21.27
CA ILE A 400 24.65 -24.46 -20.27
C ILE A 400 25.29 -23.28 -19.52
N ILE A 401 26.56 -23.40 -19.13
CA ILE A 401 27.31 -22.31 -18.49
C ILE A 401 27.50 -21.12 -19.44
N ALA A 402 27.79 -21.37 -20.72
CA ALA A 402 27.93 -20.31 -21.72
C ALA A 402 26.61 -19.58 -21.99
N ILE A 403 25.48 -20.29 -22.05
CA ILE A 403 24.13 -19.71 -22.19
C ILE A 403 23.75 -18.92 -20.93
N ALA A 404 24.03 -19.45 -19.74
CA ALA A 404 23.80 -18.74 -18.49
C ALA A 404 24.64 -17.46 -18.40
N ALA A 405 25.91 -17.51 -18.84
CA ALA A 405 26.80 -16.35 -18.88
C ALA A 405 26.33 -15.29 -19.89
N THR A 406 25.87 -15.70 -21.08
CA THR A 406 25.33 -14.75 -22.07
C THR A 406 23.98 -14.17 -21.65
N GLY A 407 23.11 -14.97 -21.02
CA GLY A 407 21.87 -14.50 -20.42
C GLY A 407 22.10 -13.48 -19.30
N TYR A 408 23.06 -13.75 -18.42
CA TYR A 408 23.47 -12.82 -17.36
C TYR A 408 24.06 -11.52 -17.92
N TRP A 409 24.91 -11.60 -18.95
CA TRP A 409 25.51 -10.42 -19.57
C TRP A 409 24.45 -9.55 -20.29
N TYR A 410 23.49 -10.19 -20.96
CA TYR A 410 22.37 -9.48 -21.60
C TYR A 410 21.46 -8.82 -20.56
N TRP A 411 21.14 -9.52 -19.47
CA TRP A 411 20.36 -8.97 -18.35
C TRP A 411 21.05 -7.76 -17.71
N LYS A 412 22.37 -7.86 -17.48
CA LYS A 412 23.16 -6.75 -16.94
C LYS A 412 23.16 -5.54 -17.87
N LYS A 413 23.37 -5.76 -19.18
CA LYS A 413 23.39 -4.68 -20.16
C LYS A 413 22.04 -3.96 -20.29
N LYS A 414 20.92 -4.70 -20.24
CA LYS A 414 19.58 -4.10 -20.29
C LYS A 414 19.29 -3.21 -19.07
N ARG A 415 19.73 -3.62 -17.87
CA ARG A 415 19.64 -2.81 -16.64
C ARG A 415 20.49 -1.55 -16.67
N GLU A 416 21.61 -1.57 -17.39
CA GLU A 416 22.47 -0.40 -17.58
C GLU A 416 21.90 0.56 -18.66
N GLU A 417 21.14 0.05 -19.63
CA GLU A 417 20.44 0.86 -20.65
C GLU A 417 19.11 1.46 -20.14
N GLU A 418 18.44 0.83 -19.18
CA GLU A 418 17.23 1.36 -18.52
C GLU A 418 17.55 2.35 -17.37
N ALA A 419 18.83 2.53 -17.03
CA ALA A 419 19.32 3.46 -16.00
C ALA A 419 19.86 4.80 -16.57
N TYR A 420 19.70 5.03 -17.87
CA TYR A 420 19.98 6.27 -18.60
C TYR A 420 18.70 6.77 -19.27
#